data_AF-Q2S089-F1
#
_entry.id   AF-Q2S089-F1
#
_cell.length_a   1.000
_cell.length_b   1.000
_cell.length_c   1.000
_cell.angle_alpha   90.00
_cell.angle_beta   90.00
_cell.angle_gamma   90.00
#
_symmetry.space_group_name_H-M   'P 1'
#
loop_
_entity.id
_entity.type
_entity.pdbx_description
1 polymer ?
#
loop_
_entity_poly.entity_id
_entity_poly.type
_entity_poly.pdbx_seq_one_letter_code
_entity_poly.pdbx_strand_id
1 'polypeptide(L)'
;MHYCLQDPQNQVVGFVLDADQLGHEIYRILDWSDEHFGSYSVDQNDGRVYVRSDDIEDESTLHTEPLSVGDRTPASDGSHDEDGDGGEAEPVGM
;
A
#
# COMPACT_ATOMS: atom_id res chain seq x y z
N MET A 1 -4.22 9.19 6.46
CA MET A 1 -4.65 8.83 5.08
C MET A 1 -3.42 8.50 4.25
N HIS A 2 -3.43 7.39 3.52
CA HIS A 2 -2.31 6.93 2.68
C HIS A 2 -2.39 7.46 1.24
N TYR A 3 -1.25 7.64 0.59
CA TYR A 3 -1.11 8.13 -0.79
C TYR A 3 -0.13 7.24 -1.57
N CYS A 4 -0.39 7.00 -2.84
CA CYS A 4 0.64 6.51 -3.77
C CYS A 4 1.32 7.69 -4.47
N LEU A 5 2.62 7.54 -4.67
CA LEU A 5 3.44 8.40 -5.50
C LEU A 5 3.54 7.73 -6.87
N GLN A 6 3.08 8.43 -7.90
CA GLN A 6 3.18 7.98 -9.28
C GLN A 6 4.05 8.93 -10.09
N ASP A 7 4.82 8.36 -11.01
CA ASP A 7 5.54 9.10 -12.03
C ASP A 7 4.56 9.63 -13.10
N PRO A 8 4.98 10.54 -13.99
CA PRO A 8 4.15 11.04 -15.09
C PRO A 8 3.63 9.96 -16.06
N GLN A 9 4.22 8.76 -16.08
CA GLN A 9 3.73 7.59 -16.83
C GLN A 9 2.68 6.77 -16.07
N ASN A 10 2.23 7.22 -14.89
CA ASN A 10 1.32 6.51 -13.98
C ASN A 10 1.92 5.22 -13.40
N GLN A 11 3.25 5.09 -13.36
CA GLN A 11 3.92 4.02 -12.67
C GLN A 11 4.07 4.38 -11.20
N VAL A 12 3.71 3.45 -10.31
CA VAL A 12 3.90 3.63 -8.88
C VAL A 12 5.38 3.60 -8.57
N VAL A 13 5.90 4.69 -8.01
CA VAL A 13 7.31 4.84 -7.63
C VAL A 13 7.50 4.99 -6.11
N GLY A 14 6.41 5.10 -5.37
CA GLY A 14 6.47 5.11 -3.92
C GLY A 14 5.11 5.27 -3.24
N PHE A 15 5.15 5.41 -1.93
CA PHE A 15 4.00 5.50 -1.04
C PHE A 15 4.27 6.49 0.08
N VAL A 16 3.22 7.22 0.47
CA VAL A 16 3.20 8.05 1.66
C VAL A 16 2.14 7.48 2.59
N LEU A 17 2.57 6.97 3.72
CA LEU A 17 1.72 6.28 4.68
C LEU A 17 1.60 7.13 5.93
N ASP A 18 0.40 7.16 6.50
CA ASP A 18 0.11 7.88 7.72
C ASP A 18 0.52 7.02 8.92
N ALA A 19 1.46 7.49 9.75
CA ALA A 19 2.04 6.70 10.84
C ALA A 19 1.03 6.36 11.94
N ASP A 20 0.01 7.19 12.13
CA ASP A 20 -1.08 6.95 13.07
C ASP A 20 -2.09 5.90 12.57
N GLN A 21 -2.15 5.69 11.25
CA GLN A 21 -3.01 4.68 10.62
C GLN A 21 -2.23 3.43 10.19
N LEU A 22 -0.92 3.45 10.33
CA LEU A 22 -0.01 2.38 9.92
C LEU A 22 -0.16 1.15 10.84
N GLY A 23 -0.96 0.20 10.37
CA GLY A 23 -1.09 -1.13 10.97
C GLY A 23 -0.26 -2.19 10.23
N HIS A 24 -0.86 -3.36 10.01
CA HIS A 24 -0.23 -4.44 9.23
C HIS A 24 -0.04 -4.13 7.74
N GLU A 25 -0.63 -3.04 7.25
CA GLU A 25 -0.60 -2.64 5.85
C GLU A 25 0.81 -2.30 5.38
N ILE A 26 1.68 -1.80 6.29
CA ILE A 26 3.08 -1.50 5.96
C ILE A 26 3.82 -2.71 5.45
N TYR A 27 3.58 -3.88 6.03
CA TYR A 27 4.30 -5.10 5.65
C TYR A 27 3.95 -5.52 4.23
N ARG A 28 2.70 -5.33 3.80
CA ARG A 28 2.28 -5.61 2.42
C ARG A 28 2.88 -4.60 1.44
N ILE A 29 2.97 -3.34 1.85
CA ILE A 29 3.55 -2.29 1.02
C ILE A 29 5.04 -2.53 0.83
N LEU A 30 5.75 -2.93 1.90
CA LEU A 30 7.15 -3.31 1.82
C LEU A 30 7.36 -4.57 0.97
N ASP A 31 6.49 -5.57 1.10
CA ASP A 31 6.51 -6.79 0.27
C ASP A 31 6.30 -6.47 -1.22
N TRP A 32 5.31 -5.65 -1.53
CA TRP A 32 5.08 -5.15 -2.90
C TRP A 32 6.26 -4.34 -3.41
N SER A 33 6.84 -3.46 -2.58
CA SER A 33 8.02 -2.68 -2.94
C SER A 33 9.24 -3.54 -3.20
N ASP A 34 9.41 -4.66 -2.50
CA ASP A 34 10.51 -5.62 -2.74
C ASP A 34 10.37 -6.30 -4.10
N GLU A 35 9.13 -6.60 -4.51
CA GLU A 35 8.86 -7.25 -5.81
C GLU A 35 8.92 -6.26 -6.99
N HIS A 36 8.52 -4.99 -6.76
CA HIS A 36 8.40 -3.99 -7.82
C HIS A 36 9.58 -3.02 -7.94
N PHE A 37 10.35 -2.80 -6.87
CA PHE A 37 11.49 -1.87 -6.87
C PHE A 37 12.80 -2.64 -6.76
N GLY A 38 13.74 -2.37 -7.68
CA GLY A 38 15.09 -2.92 -7.57
C GLY A 38 15.85 -2.41 -6.33
N SER A 39 15.51 -1.22 -5.85
CA SER A 39 15.96 -0.64 -4.58
C SER A 39 14.97 0.43 -4.13
N TYR A 40 14.73 0.52 -2.82
CA TYR A 40 13.87 1.52 -2.22
C TYR A 40 14.38 1.95 -0.85
N SER A 41 14.05 3.19 -0.49
CA SER A 41 14.36 3.81 0.78
C SER A 41 13.07 4.03 1.57
N VAL A 42 13.14 3.83 2.88
CA VAL A 42 12.04 4.08 3.82
C VAL A 42 12.47 5.20 4.76
N ASP A 43 11.73 6.30 4.75
CA ASP A 43 11.96 7.45 5.62
C ASP A 43 10.71 7.73 6.46
N GLN A 44 10.88 8.10 7.73
CA GLN A 44 9.77 8.51 8.59
C GLN A 44 9.96 9.96 9.00
N ASN A 45 9.04 10.83 8.59
CA ASN A 45 9.07 12.24 8.91
C ASN A 45 7.65 12.81 9.06
N ASP A 46 7.47 13.75 10.00
CA ASP A 46 6.22 14.47 10.22
C ASP A 46 4.98 13.56 10.44
N GLY A 47 5.17 12.44 11.16
CA GLY A 47 4.08 11.47 11.37
C GLY A 47 3.67 10.70 10.11
N ARG A 48 4.54 10.68 9.09
CA ARG A 48 4.32 9.94 7.84
C ARG A 48 5.52 9.06 7.53
N VAL A 49 5.27 7.91 6.92
CA VAL A 49 6.29 7.00 6.41
C VAL A 49 6.28 7.08 4.89
N TYR A 50 7.43 7.39 4.33
CA TYR A 50 7.68 7.50 2.90
C TYR A 50 8.43 6.24 2.47
N VAL A 51 7.82 5.46 1.60
CA VAL A 51 8.48 4.32 0.92
C VAL A 51 8.70 4.76 -0.51
N ARG A 52 9.95 4.92 -0.96
CA ARG A 52 10.26 5.47 -2.28
C ARG A 52 11.30 4.64 -2.99
N SER A 53 11.10 4.36 -4.28
CA SER A 53 12.15 3.75 -5.08
C SER A 53 13.36 4.69 -5.17
N ASP A 54 14.56 4.12 -5.12
CA ASP A 54 15.82 4.88 -5.23
C ASP A 54 16.08 5.37 -6.66
N ASP A 55 15.38 4.77 -7.64
CA ASP A 55 15.47 5.08 -9.07
C ASP A 55 14.70 6.37 -9.46
N ILE A 56 14.10 7.07 -8.49
CA ILE A 56 13.37 8.31 -8.75
C ILE A 56 14.37 9.43 -9.06
N GLU A 57 14.44 9.83 -10.33
CA GLU A 57 15.29 10.94 -10.77
C GLU A 57 14.73 12.33 -10.40
N ASP A 58 13.40 12.50 -10.41
CA ASP A 58 12.78 13.81 -10.17
C ASP A 58 11.48 13.74 -9.35
N GLU A 59 11.59 14.05 -8.06
CA GLU A 59 10.47 14.10 -7.11
C GLU A 59 9.45 15.22 -7.38
N SER A 60 9.82 16.25 -8.15
CA SER A 60 8.92 17.38 -8.47
C SER A 60 7.89 17.05 -9.54
N THR A 61 8.15 15.99 -10.32
CA THR A 61 7.23 15.47 -11.35
C THR A 61 6.23 14.44 -10.80
N LEU A 62 6.38 14.06 -9.53
CA LEU A 62 5.53 13.04 -8.93
C LEU A 62 4.17 13.62 -8.58
N HIS A 63 3.15 12.85 -8.92
CA HIS A 63 1.79 13.14 -8.50
C HIS A 63 1.40 12.21 -7.35
N THR A 64 0.71 12.79 -6.38
CA THR A 64 0.16 12.05 -5.24
C THR A 64 -1.30 11.75 -5.53
N GLU A 65 -1.64 10.48 -5.57
CA GLU A 65 -3.04 10.05 -5.58
C GLU A 65 -3.39 9.42 -4.23
N PRO A 66 -4.59 9.68 -3.68
CA PRO A 66 -5.05 8.97 -2.49
C PRO A 66 -5.03 7.48 -2.78
N LEU A 67 -4.41 6.71 -1.88
CA LEU A 67 -4.28 5.27 -2.04
C LEU A 67 -5.69 4.66 -1.99
N SER A 68 -6.30 4.45 -3.15
CA SER A 68 -7.57 3.74 -3.24
C SER A 68 -7.28 2.26 -3.09
N VAL A 69 -7.68 1.75 -1.93
CA VAL A 69 -7.54 0.38 -1.42
C VAL A 69 -8.02 -0.73 -2.37
N GLY A 70 -8.63 -0.39 -3.52
CA GLY A 70 -9.32 -1.35 -4.39
C GLY A 70 -8.57 -1.88 -5.62
N ASP A 71 -7.57 -1.18 -6.19
CA ASP A 71 -7.18 -1.49 -7.60
C ASP A 71 -5.68 -1.42 -7.96
N ARG A 72 -4.83 -0.73 -7.19
CA ARG A 72 -3.43 -0.42 -7.64
C ARG A 72 -2.31 -0.66 -6.62
N THR A 73 -2.62 -1.25 -5.46
CA THR A 73 -1.67 -1.65 -4.41
C THR A 73 -2.28 -2.77 -3.59
N PRO A 74 -1.49 -3.60 -2.86
CA PRO A 74 -2.03 -4.71 -2.09
C PRO A 74 -3.15 -4.19 -1.18
N ALA A 75 -4.35 -4.72 -1.41
CA ALA A 75 -5.55 -4.32 -0.73
C ALA A 75 -5.28 -4.19 0.77
N SER A 76 -5.65 -3.06 1.37
CA SER A 76 -6.04 -3.07 2.78
C SER A 76 -7.21 -4.05 2.85
N ASP A 77 -6.97 -5.23 3.41
CA ASP A 77 -8.04 -6.16 3.77
C ASP A 77 -8.81 -5.52 4.91
N GLY A 78 -9.73 -4.65 4.51
CA GLY A 78 -10.64 -3.86 5.32
C GLY A 78 -12.02 -3.86 4.69
N SER A 79 -12.37 -4.94 3.99
CA SER A 79 -13.74 -5.28 3.63
C SER A 79 -14.25 -6.26 4.68
N HIS A 80 -14.57 -5.71 5.85
CA HIS A 80 -15.65 -6.26 6.65
C HIS A 80 -16.95 -5.91 5.92
N ASP A 81 -17.26 -6.68 4.87
CA ASP A 81 -18.61 -6.76 4.32
C ASP A 81 -19.41 -7.67 5.25
N GLU A 82 -19.88 -7.10 6.38
CA GLU A 82 -21.09 -7.58 7.04
C GLU A 82 -22.25 -7.25 6.10
N ASP A 83 -22.62 -8.17 5.22
CA ASP A 83 -24.02 -8.42 4.82
C ASP A 83 -24.12 -9.65 3.88
N GLY A 84 -24.46 -10.80 4.49
CA GLY A 84 -25.34 -11.84 3.95
C GLY A 84 -24.91 -12.68 2.74
N ASP A 85 -24.48 -13.94 2.96
CA ASP A 85 -25.26 -15.16 2.66
C ASP A 85 -24.39 -16.41 2.95
N GLY A 86 -25.03 -17.51 3.36
CA GLY A 86 -24.42 -18.64 4.05
C GLY A 86 -23.37 -19.45 3.29
N GLY A 87 -22.36 -19.90 4.04
CA GLY A 87 -21.41 -20.94 3.64
C GLY A 87 -21.17 -21.87 4.81
N GLU A 88 -21.75 -23.06 4.73
CA GLU A 88 -21.79 -24.09 5.76
C GLU A 88 -20.38 -24.52 6.19
N ALA A 89 -20.08 -24.48 7.49
CA ALA A 89 -18.89 -25.10 8.06
C ALA A 89 -19.15 -26.60 8.23
N GLU A 90 -18.55 -27.44 7.38
CA GLU A 90 -18.49 -28.88 7.66
C GLU A 90 -17.45 -29.13 8.77
N PRO A 91 -17.83 -29.76 9.91
CA PRO A 91 -16.87 -30.09 10.95
C PRO A 91 -16.00 -31.28 10.53
N VAL A 92 -14.68 -31.11 10.55
CA VAL A 92 -13.74 -32.25 10.53
C VAL A 92 -13.98 -33.07 11.79
N GLY A 93 -14.53 -34.26 11.59
CA GLY A 93 -14.63 -35.31 12.59
C GLY A 93 -14.43 -36.67 11.94
N MET A 94 -13.22 -37.22 12.07
CA MET A 94 -12.91 -38.63 12.36
C MET A 94 -11.40 -38.87 12.38
#